data_AF-A0A364KXS6-F1
#
_entry.id   AF-A0A364KXS6-F1
#
_cell.length_a   1.000
_cell.length_b   1.000
_cell.length_c   1.000
_cell.angle_alpha   90.00
_cell.angle_beta   90.00
_cell.angle_gamma   90.00
#
_symmetry.space_group_name_H-M   'P 1'
#
loop_
_entity.id
_entity.type
_entity.pdbx_description
1 polymer ?
#
loop_
_entity_poly.entity_id
_entity_poly.type
_entity_poly.pdbx_seq_one_letter_code
_entity_poly.pdbx_strand_id
1 'polypeptide(L)'
;MPIPRPAILSSIRSLISAFTSNASTPAILAHFTSSPIPLVHEHGSPLFQPFLPFVGRDFIGLEAVGEYFDLLAQHLSISDASFDDEDDWVVDPQILTVCLRGRARFTSTETKESWFETFMWRVALSEDLTGESEPDVGQGLKVQEYRVWADTGAAFLASKGGLKDLESVSRGNVRRSVTGAHKADEVLGGEDFPVGEKLGSGLSFGGSSG
;
A
#
# COMPACT_ATOMS: atom_id res chain seq x y z
N MET A 1 -26.28 -2.38 -17.92
CA MET A 1 -26.56 -1.77 -16.60
C MET A 1 -25.24 -1.69 -15.84
N PRO A 2 -24.99 -0.65 -15.03
CA PRO A 2 -23.78 -0.62 -14.19
C PRO A 2 -23.79 -1.80 -13.21
N ILE A 3 -22.62 -2.40 -12.98
CA ILE A 3 -22.49 -3.53 -12.06
C ILE A 3 -22.83 -3.06 -10.63
N PRO A 4 -23.68 -3.80 -9.87
CA PRO A 4 -24.01 -3.41 -8.51
C PRO A 4 -22.78 -3.35 -7.60
N ARG A 5 -22.68 -2.32 -6.74
CA ARG A 5 -21.61 -2.19 -5.72
C ARG A 5 -21.40 -3.49 -4.91
N PRO A 6 -22.44 -4.22 -4.45
CA PRO A 6 -22.24 -5.46 -3.70
C PRO A 6 -21.44 -6.54 -4.46
N ALA A 7 -21.60 -6.62 -5.78
CA ALA A 7 -20.86 -7.58 -6.61
C ALA A 7 -19.36 -7.25 -6.64
N ILE A 8 -19.02 -5.97 -6.86
CA ILE A 8 -17.64 -5.46 -6.81
C ILE A 8 -17.01 -5.76 -5.45
N LEU A 9 -17.72 -5.44 -4.36
CA LEU A 9 -17.22 -5.66 -2.99
C LEU A 9 -16.99 -7.15 -2.71
N SER A 10 -17.83 -8.05 -3.21
CA SER A 10 -17.69 -9.50 -2.98
C SER A 10 -16.37 -10.06 -3.54
N SER A 11 -15.92 -9.60 -4.71
CA SER A 11 -14.64 -9.99 -5.29
C SER A 11 -13.46 -9.46 -4.48
N ILE A 12 -13.53 -8.21 -4.03
CA ILE A 12 -12.48 -7.61 -3.20
C ILE A 12 -12.39 -8.30 -1.83
N ARG A 13 -13.51 -8.60 -1.17
CA ARG A 13 -13.54 -9.37 0.08
C ARG A 13 -12.86 -10.73 -0.07
N SER A 14 -13.13 -11.41 -1.18
CA SER A 14 -12.55 -12.72 -1.46
C SER A 14 -11.03 -12.63 -1.64
N LEU A 15 -10.55 -11.62 -2.36
CA LEU A 15 -9.11 -11.33 -2.50
C LEU A 15 -8.47 -11.01 -1.15
N ILE A 16 -9.08 -10.14 -0.33
CA ILE A 16 -8.61 -9.80 1.02
C ILE A 16 -8.54 -11.06 1.88
N SER A 17 -9.56 -11.92 1.83
CA SER A 17 -9.58 -13.18 2.59
C SER A 17 -8.44 -14.10 2.17
N ALA A 18 -8.16 -14.23 0.87
CA ALA A 18 -7.03 -15.03 0.39
C ALA A 18 -5.69 -14.45 0.86
N PHE A 19 -5.51 -13.13 0.79
CA PHE A 19 -4.28 -12.46 1.22
C PHE A 19 -4.05 -12.57 2.73
N THR A 20 -5.06 -12.23 3.54
CA THR A 20 -4.97 -12.22 5.01
C THR A 20 -4.87 -13.61 5.63
N SER A 21 -5.33 -14.66 4.93
CA SER A 21 -5.17 -16.05 5.37
C SER A 21 -3.84 -16.68 4.97
N ASN A 22 -2.91 -15.93 4.37
CA ASN A 22 -1.66 -16.44 3.82
C ASN A 22 -1.89 -17.60 2.83
N ALA A 23 -2.88 -17.44 1.95
CA ALA A 23 -3.16 -18.42 0.91
C ALA A 23 -1.94 -18.61 -0.01
N SER A 24 -1.84 -19.79 -0.63
CA SER A 24 -0.77 -20.08 -1.58
C SER A 24 -0.89 -19.23 -2.85
N THR A 25 0.21 -19.01 -3.56
CA THR A 25 0.22 -18.27 -4.84
C THR A 25 -0.87 -18.76 -5.81
N PRO A 26 -1.07 -20.06 -6.06
CA PRO A 26 -2.16 -20.54 -6.91
C PRO A 26 -3.57 -20.15 -6.43
N ALA A 27 -3.79 -20.13 -5.11
CA ALA A 27 -5.07 -19.73 -4.54
C ALA A 27 -5.31 -18.22 -4.70
N ILE A 28 -4.27 -17.40 -4.57
CA ILE A 28 -4.35 -15.96 -4.86
C ILE A 28 -4.62 -15.72 -6.35
N LEU A 29 -3.91 -16.43 -7.23
CA LEU A 29 -4.06 -16.32 -8.69
C LEU A 29 -5.46 -16.70 -9.19
N ALA A 30 -6.22 -17.52 -8.45
CA ALA A 30 -7.61 -17.84 -8.79
C ALA A 30 -8.53 -16.59 -8.80
N HIS A 31 -8.12 -15.52 -8.12
CA HIS A 31 -8.82 -14.23 -8.09
C HIS A 31 -8.45 -13.30 -9.26
N PHE A 32 -7.46 -13.65 -10.09
CA PHE A 32 -7.02 -12.83 -11.23
C PHE A 32 -7.65 -13.31 -12.55
N THR A 33 -7.84 -12.38 -13.47
CA THR A 33 -8.34 -12.69 -14.82
C THR A 33 -7.31 -13.52 -15.58
N SER A 34 -7.78 -14.38 -16.49
CA SER A 34 -6.96 -14.98 -17.53
C SER A 34 -7.08 -14.17 -18.82
N SER A 35 -8.27 -13.65 -19.10
CA SER A 35 -8.53 -12.66 -20.15
C SER A 35 -9.59 -11.67 -19.66
N PRO A 36 -9.34 -10.34 -19.65
CA PRO A 36 -8.15 -9.66 -20.13
C PRO A 36 -6.87 -9.99 -19.34
N ILE A 37 -5.71 -9.73 -19.96
CA ILE A 37 -4.40 -10.03 -19.36
C ILE A 37 -4.24 -9.23 -18.05
N PRO A 38 -3.96 -9.89 -16.91
CA PRO A 38 -3.83 -9.21 -15.63
C PRO A 38 -2.48 -8.47 -15.51
N LEU A 39 -2.44 -7.48 -14.64
CA LEU A 39 -1.25 -6.69 -14.33
C LEU A 39 -1.13 -6.46 -12.82
N VAL A 40 0.07 -6.68 -12.28
CA VAL A 40 0.47 -6.23 -10.94
C VAL A 40 1.56 -5.18 -11.05
N HIS A 41 1.46 -4.13 -10.23
CA HIS A 41 2.52 -3.16 -10.04
C HIS A 41 2.61 -2.70 -8.58
N GLU A 42 3.76 -2.92 -7.95
CA GLU A 42 4.06 -2.31 -6.65
C GLU A 42 4.92 -1.05 -6.86
N HIS A 43 4.37 0.08 -6.45
CA HIS A 43 4.99 1.38 -6.68
C HIS A 43 6.20 1.60 -5.76
N GLY A 44 7.29 2.06 -6.35
CA GLY A 44 8.50 2.44 -5.65
C GLY A 44 9.62 2.80 -6.62
N SER A 45 10.76 3.24 -6.10
CA SER A 45 11.91 3.54 -6.96
C SER A 45 12.48 2.25 -7.56
N PRO A 46 12.69 2.18 -8.89
CA PRO A 46 13.39 1.05 -9.51
C PRO A 46 14.80 0.81 -8.96
N LEU A 47 15.40 1.82 -8.30
CA LEU A 47 16.69 1.69 -7.61
C LEU A 47 16.69 0.63 -6.50
N PHE A 48 15.52 0.25 -5.99
CA PHE A 48 15.39 -0.79 -4.95
C PHE A 48 15.34 -2.22 -5.51
N GLN A 49 15.17 -2.41 -6.82
CA GLN A 49 15.04 -3.74 -7.44
C GLN A 49 16.15 -4.75 -7.11
N PRO A 50 17.43 -4.35 -6.97
CA PRO A 50 18.48 -5.30 -6.55
C PRO A 50 18.27 -5.91 -5.16
N PHE A 51 17.39 -5.33 -4.33
CA PHE A 51 17.09 -5.78 -2.97
C PHE A 51 15.63 -6.21 -2.80
N LEU A 52 14.72 -5.56 -3.53
CA LEU A 52 13.27 -5.78 -3.53
C LEU A 52 12.81 -5.95 -4.98
N PRO A 53 13.00 -7.13 -5.59
CA PRO A 53 12.82 -7.35 -7.03
C PRO A 53 11.36 -7.23 -7.49
N PHE A 54 10.40 -7.13 -6.57
CA PHE A 54 8.98 -6.94 -6.84
C PHE A 54 8.56 -5.46 -6.95
N VAL A 55 9.44 -4.51 -6.63
CA VAL A 55 9.12 -3.07 -6.60
C VAL A 55 9.48 -2.35 -7.90
N GLY A 56 8.64 -1.42 -8.33
CA GLY A 56 8.94 -0.47 -9.41
C GLY A 56 9.00 -1.09 -10.82
N ARG A 57 8.36 -2.25 -11.02
CA ARG A 57 8.21 -2.91 -12.34
C ARG A 57 6.80 -3.49 -12.49
N ASP A 58 6.40 -3.67 -13.74
CA ASP A 58 5.16 -4.34 -14.09
C ASP A 58 5.37 -5.87 -14.14
N PHE A 59 4.37 -6.58 -13.65
CA PHE A 59 4.20 -8.03 -13.82
C PHE A 59 2.93 -8.26 -14.63
N ILE A 60 3.10 -8.64 -15.90
CA ILE A 60 2.02 -8.69 -16.90
C ILE A 60 1.74 -10.14 -17.30
N GLY A 61 0.49 -10.56 -17.18
CA GLY A 61 0.06 -11.94 -17.42
C GLY A 61 0.11 -12.80 -16.16
N LEU A 62 -0.71 -13.85 -16.13
CA LEU A 62 -0.95 -14.65 -14.92
C LEU A 62 0.34 -15.29 -14.37
N GLU A 63 1.25 -15.70 -15.24
CA GLU A 63 2.57 -16.24 -14.86
C GLU A 63 3.42 -15.19 -14.13
N ALA A 64 3.55 -13.99 -14.70
CA ALA A 64 4.32 -12.90 -14.08
C ALA A 64 3.64 -12.39 -12.80
N VAL A 65 2.31 -12.37 -12.74
CA VAL A 65 1.57 -12.08 -11.51
C VAL A 65 1.90 -13.12 -10.44
N GLY A 66 2.06 -14.38 -10.80
CA GLY A 66 2.57 -15.43 -9.91
C GLY A 66 3.98 -15.13 -9.40
N GLU A 67 4.89 -14.77 -10.31
CA GLU A 67 6.26 -14.34 -9.97
C GLU A 67 6.25 -13.21 -8.94
N TYR A 68 5.37 -12.22 -9.07
CA TYR A 68 5.24 -11.14 -8.09
C TYR A 68 4.95 -11.65 -6.68
N PHE A 69 3.94 -12.52 -6.51
CA PHE A 69 3.57 -13.03 -5.19
C PHE A 69 4.65 -13.96 -4.62
N ASP A 70 5.33 -14.73 -5.47
CA ASP A 70 6.45 -15.56 -5.05
C ASP A 70 7.64 -14.71 -4.58
N LEU A 71 7.99 -13.64 -5.30
CA LEU A 71 9.03 -12.69 -4.89
C LEU A 71 8.65 -11.96 -3.61
N LEU A 72 7.39 -11.53 -3.47
CA LEU A 72 6.90 -10.89 -2.26
C LEU A 72 7.06 -11.83 -1.04
N ALA A 73 6.63 -13.08 -1.16
CA ALA A 73 6.74 -14.10 -0.11
C ALA A 73 8.18 -14.53 0.19
N GLN A 74 9.06 -14.49 -0.82
CA GLN A 74 10.49 -14.78 -0.66
C GLN A 74 11.18 -13.71 0.19
N HIS A 75 10.82 -12.44 0.02
CA HIS A 75 11.50 -11.31 0.66
C HIS A 75 10.81 -10.82 1.94
N LEU A 76 9.49 -10.97 2.05
CA LEU A 76 8.69 -10.46 3.15
C LEU A 76 7.75 -11.53 3.71
N SER A 77 7.63 -11.55 5.04
CA SER A 77 6.54 -12.21 5.75
C SER A 77 5.57 -11.15 6.26
N ILE A 78 4.27 -11.38 6.02
CA ILE A 78 3.20 -10.45 6.35
C ILE A 78 2.35 -11.07 7.45
N SER A 79 2.10 -10.32 8.53
CA SER A 79 1.22 -10.72 9.62
C SER A 79 0.30 -9.59 10.04
N ASP A 80 -0.74 -9.90 10.81
CA ASP A 80 -1.65 -8.92 11.39
C ASP A 80 -2.29 -8.00 10.33
N ALA A 81 -2.50 -8.55 9.12
CA ALA A 81 -3.07 -7.83 8.01
C ALA A 81 -4.56 -7.56 8.25
N SER A 82 -4.95 -6.30 8.10
CA SER A 82 -6.33 -5.82 8.23
C SER A 82 -6.59 -4.71 7.21
N PHE A 83 -7.83 -4.55 6.81
CA PHE A 83 -8.27 -3.51 5.88
C PHE A 83 -9.30 -2.63 6.57
N ASP A 84 -9.42 -1.40 6.10
CA ASP A 84 -10.48 -0.50 6.57
C ASP A 84 -11.87 -1.01 6.22
N ASP A 85 -12.89 -0.45 6.86
CA ASP A 85 -14.28 -0.81 6.60
C ASP A 85 -14.64 -0.49 5.14
N GLU A 86 -15.58 -1.25 4.57
CA GLU A 86 -16.03 -1.09 3.19
C GLU A 86 -16.72 0.25 2.94
N ASP A 87 -17.26 0.86 3.99
CA ASP A 87 -17.81 2.21 3.93
C ASP A 87 -16.71 3.27 3.70
N ASP A 88 -15.46 2.98 4.05
CA ASP A 88 -14.30 3.85 3.81
C ASP A 88 -13.65 3.62 2.43
N TRP A 89 -14.05 2.57 1.69
CA TRP A 89 -13.46 2.26 0.39
C TRP A 89 -14.00 3.19 -0.70
N VAL A 90 -13.09 3.68 -1.54
CA VAL A 90 -13.44 4.43 -2.75
C VAL A 90 -13.74 3.43 -3.86
N VAL A 91 -14.99 3.38 -4.31
CA VAL A 91 -15.44 2.45 -5.36
C VAL A 91 -15.97 3.26 -6.54
N ASP A 92 -15.41 3.01 -7.72
CA ASP A 92 -15.93 3.49 -8.99
C ASP A 92 -16.57 2.34 -9.76
N PRO A 93 -17.92 2.27 -9.81
CA PRO A 93 -18.64 1.21 -10.52
C PRO A 93 -18.64 1.37 -12.05
N GLN A 94 -18.22 2.52 -12.60
CA GLN A 94 -18.15 2.72 -14.05
C GLN A 94 -16.90 2.06 -14.65
N ILE A 95 -15.79 2.11 -13.92
CA ILE A 95 -14.51 1.51 -14.33
C ILE A 95 -14.11 0.31 -13.47
N LEU A 96 -15.05 -0.20 -12.65
CA LEU A 96 -14.90 -1.36 -11.77
C LEU A 96 -13.62 -1.32 -10.92
N THR A 97 -13.29 -0.14 -10.39
CA THR A 97 -12.07 0.08 -9.63
C THR A 97 -12.40 0.34 -8.16
N VAL A 98 -11.62 -0.27 -7.26
CA VAL A 98 -11.69 -0.06 -5.82
C VAL A 98 -10.34 0.39 -5.30
N CYS A 99 -10.32 1.47 -4.54
CA CYS A 99 -9.18 1.89 -3.74
C CYS A 99 -9.49 1.67 -2.26
N LEU A 100 -8.58 0.99 -1.56
CA LEU A 100 -8.74 0.64 -0.16
C LEU A 100 -7.41 0.67 0.57
N ARG A 101 -7.48 0.94 1.86
CA ARG A 101 -6.32 1.02 2.75
C ARG A 101 -6.20 -0.25 3.57
N GLY A 102 -4.97 -0.74 3.68
CA GLY A 102 -4.61 -1.87 4.52
C GLY A 102 -3.56 -1.48 5.55
N ARG A 103 -3.48 -2.27 6.61
CA ARG A 103 -2.48 -2.19 7.68
C ARG A 103 -1.97 -3.59 7.95
N ALA A 104 -0.66 -3.76 7.98
CA ALA A 104 -0.05 -5.04 8.31
C ALA A 104 1.32 -4.84 8.96
N ARG A 105 1.79 -5.90 9.60
CA ARG A 105 3.19 -6.05 9.99
C ARG A 105 3.94 -6.75 8.88
N PHE A 106 5.01 -6.13 8.41
CA PHE A 106 5.93 -6.73 7.45
C PHE A 106 7.21 -7.09 8.16
N THR A 107 7.81 -8.20 7.75
CA THR A 107 9.08 -8.70 8.29
C THR A 107 9.98 -9.13 7.15
N SER A 108 11.18 -8.55 7.06
CA SER A 108 12.21 -9.00 6.13
C SER A 108 12.57 -10.46 6.43
N THR A 109 12.47 -11.33 5.43
CA THR A 109 12.81 -12.74 5.58
C THR A 109 14.30 -12.94 5.80
N GLU A 110 15.15 -12.05 5.25
CA GLU A 110 16.61 -12.10 5.36
C GLU A 110 17.09 -11.64 6.73
N THR A 111 16.69 -10.44 7.17
CA THR A 111 17.26 -9.78 8.36
C THR A 111 16.41 -9.94 9.61
N LYS A 112 15.16 -10.40 9.45
CA LYS A 112 14.14 -10.50 10.51
C LYS A 112 13.76 -9.16 11.15
N GLU A 113 14.10 -8.05 10.51
CA GLU A 113 13.58 -6.74 10.92
C GLU A 113 12.12 -6.61 10.49
N SER A 114 11.29 -6.06 11.39
CA SER A 114 9.86 -5.87 11.15
C SER A 114 9.47 -4.42 11.33
N TRP A 115 8.46 -3.98 10.57
CA TRP A 115 7.78 -2.72 10.76
C TRP A 115 6.27 -2.90 10.62
N PHE A 116 5.52 -1.95 11.18
CA PHE A 116 4.11 -1.80 10.87
C PHE A 116 3.97 -0.68 9.85
N GLU A 117 3.17 -0.90 8.82
CA GLU A 117 2.83 0.14 7.87
C GLU A 117 1.35 0.15 7.53
N THR A 118 0.97 1.27 6.93
CA THR A 118 -0.29 1.43 6.23
C THR A 118 0.02 1.49 4.75
N PHE A 119 -0.64 0.65 3.96
CA PHE A 119 -0.47 0.58 2.51
C PHE A 119 -1.82 0.83 1.81
N MET A 120 -1.77 1.14 0.53
CA MET A 120 -2.95 1.35 -0.31
C MET A 120 -2.97 0.36 -1.46
N TRP A 121 -4.14 -0.18 -1.73
CA TRP A 121 -4.43 -0.94 -2.94
C TRP A 121 -5.30 -0.09 -3.87
N ARG A 122 -5.02 -0.18 -5.17
CA ARG A 122 -5.98 0.14 -6.24
C ARG A 122 -6.17 -1.12 -7.08
N VAL A 123 -7.38 -1.65 -7.06
CA VAL A 123 -7.75 -2.89 -7.73
C VAL A 123 -8.78 -2.60 -8.81
N ALA A 124 -8.48 -2.88 -10.07
CA ALA A 124 -9.44 -2.85 -11.16
C ALA A 124 -9.91 -4.28 -11.47
N LEU A 125 -11.23 -4.43 -11.60
CA LEU A 125 -11.86 -5.72 -11.87
C LEU A 125 -12.34 -5.80 -13.33
N SER A 126 -12.42 -7.03 -13.84
CA SER A 126 -13.06 -7.34 -15.10
C SER A 126 -13.73 -8.71 -15.01
N GLU A 127 -14.69 -8.95 -15.89
CA GLU A 127 -15.19 -10.30 -16.17
C GLU A 127 -14.06 -11.11 -16.82
N ASP A 128 -13.96 -12.40 -16.45
CA ASP A 128 -12.95 -13.31 -16.99
C ASP A 128 -13.51 -14.04 -18.23
N LEU A 129 -13.03 -13.66 -19.40
CA LEU A 129 -13.59 -14.06 -20.71
C LEU A 129 -13.20 -15.49 -21.15
N THR A 130 -12.48 -16.24 -20.31
CA THR A 130 -12.05 -17.62 -20.62
C THR A 130 -12.96 -18.70 -20.02
N GLY A 131 -14.00 -18.34 -19.25
CA GLY A 131 -14.96 -19.29 -18.70
C GLY A 131 -15.97 -19.78 -19.73
N GLU A 132 -16.22 -21.09 -19.82
CA GLU A 132 -17.23 -21.71 -20.70
C GLU A 132 -18.69 -21.41 -20.31
N SER A 133 -18.93 -20.43 -19.44
CA SER A 133 -20.27 -20.09 -18.96
C SER A 133 -20.42 -18.58 -18.97
N GLU A 134 -21.45 -18.09 -19.65
CA GLU A 134 -21.96 -16.72 -19.50
C GLU A 134 -22.25 -16.50 -18.00
N PRO A 135 -21.43 -15.71 -17.27
CA PRO A 135 -21.73 -15.46 -15.88
C PRO A 135 -22.98 -14.57 -15.77
N ASP A 136 -23.75 -14.74 -14.70
CA ASP A 136 -24.75 -13.74 -14.34
C ASP A 136 -24.07 -12.37 -14.23
N VAL A 137 -24.71 -11.30 -14.71
CA VAL A 137 -24.14 -9.94 -14.72
C VAL A 137 -23.58 -9.57 -13.34
N GLY A 138 -22.26 -9.43 -13.22
CA GLY A 138 -21.55 -9.10 -11.98
C GLY A 138 -21.12 -10.29 -11.10
N GLN A 139 -21.47 -11.53 -11.42
CA GLN A 139 -20.82 -12.71 -10.83
C GLN A 139 -19.50 -12.99 -11.56
N GLY A 140 -18.47 -13.39 -10.81
CA GLY A 140 -17.20 -13.80 -11.42
C GLY A 140 -16.28 -12.64 -11.82
N LEU A 141 -16.47 -11.43 -11.28
CA LEU A 141 -15.47 -10.37 -11.41
C LEU A 141 -14.15 -10.82 -10.78
N LYS A 142 -13.09 -10.73 -11.57
CA LYS A 142 -11.72 -11.04 -11.16
C LYS A 142 -10.83 -9.81 -11.31
N VAL A 143 -9.69 -9.86 -10.64
CA VAL A 143 -8.68 -8.81 -10.66
C VAL A 143 -7.99 -8.78 -12.02
N GLN A 144 -8.18 -7.67 -12.73
CA GLN A 144 -7.41 -7.36 -13.94
C GLN A 144 -6.18 -6.53 -13.58
N GLU A 145 -6.30 -5.55 -12.70
CA GLU A 145 -5.19 -4.69 -12.33
C GLU A 145 -5.08 -4.60 -10.81
N TYR A 146 -3.88 -4.83 -10.29
CA TYR A 146 -3.57 -4.75 -8.87
C TYR A 146 -2.36 -3.84 -8.67
N ARG A 147 -2.60 -2.67 -8.06
CA ARG A 147 -1.56 -1.69 -7.77
C ARG A 147 -1.42 -1.47 -6.27
N VAL A 148 -0.18 -1.41 -5.79
CA VAL A 148 0.15 -1.26 -4.37
C VAL A 148 1.05 -0.04 -4.15
N TRP A 149 0.76 0.72 -3.10
CA TRP A 149 1.66 1.73 -2.53
C TRP A 149 1.94 1.37 -1.06
N ALA A 150 3.20 1.09 -0.76
CA ALA A 150 3.70 0.69 0.56
C ALA A 150 4.94 1.53 0.95
N ASP A 151 5.45 1.37 2.18
CA ASP A 151 6.67 2.06 2.64
C ASP A 151 7.92 1.35 2.14
N THR A 152 8.27 1.64 0.89
CA THR A 152 9.49 1.10 0.25
C THR A 152 10.78 1.53 0.95
N GLY A 153 10.77 2.63 1.72
CA GLY A 153 11.90 3.07 2.52
C GLY A 153 12.14 2.16 3.71
N ALA A 154 11.08 1.83 4.46
CA ALA A 154 11.12 0.84 5.53
C ALA A 154 11.51 -0.55 5.02
N ALA A 155 10.92 -0.99 3.89
CA ALA A 155 11.25 -2.27 3.28
C ALA A 155 12.74 -2.35 2.88
N PHE A 156 13.28 -1.29 2.26
CA PHE A 156 14.70 -1.23 1.88
C PHE A 156 15.63 -1.23 3.10
N LEU A 157 15.31 -0.44 4.12
CA LEU A 157 16.12 -0.42 5.36
C LEU A 157 16.07 -1.77 6.06
N ALA A 158 14.89 -2.38 6.15
CA ALA A 158 14.71 -3.70 6.73
C ALA A 158 15.49 -4.77 5.94
N SER A 159 15.49 -4.74 4.61
CA SER A 159 16.28 -5.68 3.79
C SER A 159 17.79 -5.50 3.99
N LYS A 160 18.24 -4.34 4.50
CA LYS A 160 19.64 -4.05 4.81
C LYS A 160 20.03 -4.24 6.28
N GLY A 161 19.06 -4.53 7.16
CA GLY A 161 19.30 -4.60 8.60
C GLY A 161 19.53 -3.23 9.24
N GLY A 162 19.12 -2.15 8.56
CA GLY A 162 19.33 -0.76 9.00
C GLY A 162 18.10 -0.12 9.65
N LEU A 163 16.97 -0.84 9.75
CA LEU A 163 15.74 -0.27 10.29
C LEU A 163 15.89 0.04 11.78
N LYS A 164 16.43 -0.90 12.57
CA LYS A 164 16.62 -0.70 14.02
C LYS A 164 17.61 0.40 14.34
N ASP A 165 18.65 0.55 13.52
CA ASP A 165 19.64 1.61 13.67
C ASP A 165 18.97 2.98 13.51
N LEU A 166 18.14 3.15 12.48
CA LEU A 166 17.40 4.39 12.26
C LEU A 166 16.39 4.67 13.38
N GLU A 167 15.68 3.63 13.85
CA GLU A 167 14.77 3.76 15.00
C GLU A 167 15.51 4.21 16.26
N SER A 168 16.72 3.68 16.51
CA SER A 168 17.53 4.03 17.67
C SER A 168 17.99 5.50 17.62
N VAL A 169 18.37 5.99 16.45
CA VAL A 169 18.75 7.40 16.22
C VAL A 169 17.55 8.30 16.45
N SER A 170 16.38 7.94 15.91
CA SER A 170 15.14 8.69 16.11
C SER A 170 14.76 8.79 17.59
N ARG A 171 14.78 7.66 18.32
CA ARG A 171 14.51 7.64 19.78
C ARG A 171 15.53 8.44 20.59
N GLY A 172 16.81 8.38 20.20
CA GLY A 172 17.89 9.17 20.82
C GLY A 172 17.71 10.67 20.63
N ASN A 173 17.25 11.10 19.45
CA ASN A 173 16.95 12.50 19.14
C ASN A 173 15.70 12.99 19.88
N VAL A 174 14.65 12.16 20.01
CA VAL A 174 13.47 12.49 20.82
C VAL A 174 13.86 12.69 22.28
N ARG A 175 14.68 11.79 22.86
CA ARG A 175 15.16 11.96 24.24
C ARG A 175 15.96 13.25 24.42
N ARG A 176 16.82 13.60 23.47
CA ARG A 176 17.63 14.84 23.51
C ARG A 176 16.75 16.10 23.43
N SER A 177 15.70 16.06 22.61
CA SER A 177 14.69 17.12 22.51
C SER A 177 13.94 17.31 23.84
N VAL A 178 13.50 16.23 24.49
CA VAL A 178 12.78 16.28 25.77
C VAL A 178 13.67 16.76 26.92
N THR A 179 14.95 16.38 26.97
CA THR A 179 15.88 16.89 28.00
C THR A 179 16.30 18.35 27.79
N GLY A 180 16.17 18.89 26.57
CA GLY A 180 16.39 20.30 26.27
C GLY A 180 15.24 21.21 26.74
N ALA A 181 14.03 20.66 26.91
CA ALA A 181 12.85 21.42 27.34
C ALA A 181 12.83 21.74 28.85
N HIS A 182 13.64 21.06 29.66
CA HIS A 182 13.71 21.28 31.12
C HIS A 182 14.77 22.31 31.57
N LYS A 183 15.38 23.06 30.64
CA LYS A 183 16.41 24.08 30.94
C LYS A 183 16.05 25.49 30.47
N ALA A 184 14.77 25.80 30.30
CA ALA A 184 14.31 27.14 29.93
C ALA A 184 13.45 27.80 31.02
N ASP A 185 13.72 27.49 32.29
CA ASP A 185 13.07 28.15 33.42
C ASP A 185 14.16 28.59 34.41
N GLU A 186 14.93 29.60 34.02
CA GLU A 186 15.39 30.68 34.90
C GLU A 186 16.31 31.65 34.13
N VAL A 187 15.81 32.89 34.02
CA VAL A 187 16.56 34.14 33.83
C VAL A 187 17.22 34.34 32.46
N LEU A 188 16.53 35.06 31.57
CA LEU A 188 16.94 36.39 31.10
C LEU A 188 15.72 37.11 30.52
N GLY A 189 15.40 38.26 31.11
CA GLY A 189 14.30 39.12 30.68
C GLY A 189 14.51 39.73 29.30
N GLY A 190 13.40 39.98 28.63
CA GLY A 190 13.29 40.69 27.37
C GLY A 190 11.83 40.70 26.95
N GLU A 191 11.16 41.82 27.16
CA GLU A 191 9.79 42.06 26.72
C GLU A 191 9.67 42.01 25.18
N ASP A 192 8.45 41.71 24.73
CA ASP A 192 7.92 41.86 23.37
C ASP A 192 8.15 40.74 22.33
N PHE A 193 7.47 39.62 22.54
CA PHE A 193 6.90 38.83 21.43
C PHE A 193 5.50 39.35 21.08
N PRO A 194 5.24 39.89 19.87
CA PRO A 194 3.88 40.01 19.41
C PRO A 194 3.40 38.62 18.95
N VAL A 195 2.47 38.05 19.72
CA VAL A 195 1.58 36.99 19.26
C VAL A 195 0.70 37.57 18.15
N GLY A 196 0.89 37.11 16.92
CA GLY A 196 0.11 37.56 15.76
C GLY A 196 0.20 36.58 14.61
N GLU A 197 -0.87 35.80 14.46
CA GLU A 197 -1.35 35.07 13.28
C GLU A 197 -0.55 35.18 11.97
N LYS A 198 -0.22 34.02 11.39
CA LYS A 198 -0.79 33.59 10.09
C LYS A 198 -0.39 32.16 9.74
N LEU A 199 -1.37 31.25 9.90
CA LEU A 199 -1.51 30.10 9.02
C LEU A 199 -1.67 30.61 7.57
N GLY A 200 -1.02 29.94 6.62
CA GLY A 200 -1.43 29.94 5.21
C GLY A 200 -0.87 31.06 4.34
N SER A 201 0.28 30.81 3.72
CA SER A 201 0.63 31.42 2.43
C SER A 201 1.59 30.51 1.68
N GLY A 202 1.05 29.49 1.02
CA GLY A 202 1.89 28.52 0.30
C GLY A 202 1.17 27.71 -0.77
N LEU A 203 0.04 28.16 -1.30
CA LEU A 203 -0.60 27.59 -2.49
C LEU A 203 -1.20 28.72 -3.33
N SER A 204 -0.40 29.30 -4.22
CA SER A 204 -0.90 30.17 -5.27
C SER A 204 -1.46 29.32 -6.41
N PHE A 205 -2.78 29.25 -6.52
CA PHE A 205 -3.48 28.94 -7.75
C PHE A 205 -3.54 30.22 -8.60
N GLY A 206 -3.12 30.15 -9.86
CA GLY A 206 -3.32 31.28 -10.79
C GLY A 206 -2.45 31.21 -12.04
N GLY A 207 -2.92 30.49 -13.06
CA GLY A 207 -2.42 30.57 -14.43
C GLY A 207 -3.59 30.47 -15.39
N SER A 208 -4.30 31.58 -15.58
CA SER A 208 -5.41 31.72 -16.53
C SER A 208 -4.89 31.80 -17.96
N SER A 209 -5.70 31.27 -18.87
CA SER A 209 -5.59 31.29 -20.32
C SER A 209 -5.25 32.66 -20.90
N GLY A 210 -4.39 32.63 -21.92
CA GLY A 210 -4.26 33.61 -23.00
C GLY A 210 -4.14 32.87 -24.31
#